data_AF-A3YCH2-F1
#
_entry.id   AF-A3YCH2-F1
#
_cell.length_a   1.000
_cell.length_b   1.000
_cell.length_c   1.000
_cell.angle_alpha   90.00
_cell.angle_beta   90.00
_cell.angle_gamma   90.00
#
_symmetry.space_group_name_H-M   'P 1'
#
loop_
_entity.id
_entity.type
_entity.pdbx_description
1 polymer ?
#
loop_
_entity_poly.entity_id
_entity_poly.type
_entity_poly.pdbx_seq_one_letter_code
_entity_poly.pdbx_strand_id
1 'polypeptide(L)'
;MKRVIANSHFTGRAITPDFVRESLKDLLALQDKLVNIDNIQRIVAEYYKIKISDLLSKRRNRSIARPRQVAMSLAKELTNHSLPEIGDAFGGRDHTTALHAIRKIKELQDTDSDIREDYKQLMRILTT
;
A
#
# COMPACT_ATOMS: atom_id res chain seq x y z
N MET A 1 -9.96 -14.66 -15.67
CA MET A 1 -10.08 -16.10 -16.05
C MET A 1 -9.73 -16.37 -17.52
N LYS A 2 -8.67 -15.78 -18.10
CA LYS A 2 -8.23 -16.09 -19.49
C LYS A 2 -6.70 -16.22 -19.62
N ARG A 3 -6.02 -16.61 -18.55
CA ARG A 3 -4.57 -16.91 -18.56
C ARG A 3 -4.22 -18.33 -18.10
N VAL A 4 -5.14 -19.02 -17.43
CA VAL A 4 -4.93 -20.40 -16.95
C VAL A 4 -5.12 -21.43 -18.08
N ILE A 5 -5.93 -21.12 -19.09
CA ILE A 5 -6.20 -22.05 -20.22
C ILE A 5 -5.03 -22.06 -21.23
N ALA A 6 -4.18 -21.03 -21.25
CA ALA A 6 -3.11 -20.90 -22.22
C ALA A 6 -1.80 -21.63 -21.85
N ASN A 7 -1.67 -22.17 -20.63
CA ASN A 7 -0.41 -22.75 -20.15
C ASN A 7 -0.44 -24.28 -19.95
N SER A 8 -1.52 -24.97 -20.34
CA SER A 8 -1.65 -26.42 -20.11
C SER A 8 -0.96 -27.30 -21.16
N HIS A 9 -0.06 -26.77 -21.98
CA HIS A 9 0.57 -27.56 -23.05
C HIS A 9 2.10 -27.58 -23.09
N PHE A 10 2.84 -27.10 -22.08
CA PHE A 10 4.32 -27.03 -22.22
C PHE A 10 5.22 -27.56 -21.10
N THR A 11 4.75 -28.26 -20.05
CA THR A 11 5.71 -28.78 -19.05
C THR A 11 5.56 -30.23 -18.60
N GLY A 12 4.52 -30.97 -19.00
CA GLY A 12 4.47 -32.43 -18.79
C GLY A 12 4.70 -32.92 -17.34
N ARG A 13 4.54 -32.05 -16.34
CA ARG A 13 4.70 -32.39 -14.92
C ARG A 13 3.33 -32.42 -14.26
N ALA A 14 3.07 -33.46 -13.50
CA ALA A 14 1.86 -33.59 -12.69
C ALA A 14 1.70 -32.37 -11.78
N ILE A 15 0.49 -31.83 -11.68
CA ILE A 15 0.16 -30.76 -10.73
C ILE A 15 0.25 -31.36 -9.33
N THR A 16 1.43 -31.27 -8.71
CA THR A 16 1.64 -31.70 -7.34
C THR A 16 1.35 -30.54 -6.38
N PRO A 17 0.94 -30.81 -5.13
CA PRO A 17 0.76 -29.77 -4.11
C PRO A 17 2.02 -28.90 -3.90
N ASP A 18 3.21 -29.46 -4.12
CA ASP A 18 4.48 -28.73 -4.01
C ASP A 18 4.67 -27.74 -5.15
N PHE A 19 4.31 -28.10 -6.38
CA PHE A 19 4.35 -27.17 -7.52
C PHE A 19 3.36 -26.01 -7.35
N VAL A 20 2.17 -26.28 -6.79
CA VAL A 20 1.19 -25.24 -6.44
C VAL A 20 1.74 -24.32 -5.36
N ARG A 21 2.40 -24.87 -4.33
CA ARG A 21 2.98 -24.10 -3.24
C ARG A 21 4.14 -23.22 -3.70
N GLU A 22 5.01 -23.73 -4.57
CA GLU A 22 6.14 -22.98 -5.14
C GLU A 22 5.63 -21.86 -6.07
N SER A 23 4.74 -22.19 -7.01
CA SER A 23 4.14 -21.19 -7.92
C SER A 23 3.35 -20.11 -7.16
N LEU A 24 2.69 -20.48 -6.05
CA LEU A 24 1.97 -19.53 -5.20
C LEU A 24 2.93 -18.61 -4.44
N LYS A 25 4.05 -19.14 -3.93
CA LYS A 25 5.09 -18.33 -3.27
C LYS A 25 5.67 -17.30 -4.23
N ASP A 26 5.95 -17.69 -5.48
CA ASP A 26 6.48 -16.77 -6.48
C ASP A 26 5.47 -15.69 -6.86
N LEU A 27 4.19 -16.03 -6.98
CA LEU A 27 3.12 -15.07 -7.23
C LEU A 27 2.94 -14.08 -6.07
N LEU A 28 2.97 -14.56 -4.82
CA LEU A 28 2.90 -13.70 -3.63
C LEU A 28 4.13 -12.80 -3.53
N ALA A 29 5.33 -13.31 -3.81
CA ALA A 29 6.57 -12.53 -3.81
C ALA A 29 6.59 -11.46 -4.93
N LEU A 30 6.01 -11.74 -6.10
CA LEU A 30 5.83 -10.75 -7.17
C LEU A 30 4.82 -9.67 -6.76
N GLN A 31 3.74 -10.05 -6.07
CA GLN A 31 2.74 -9.11 -5.57
C GLN A 31 3.29 -8.21 -4.44
N ASP A 32 4.05 -8.77 -3.49
CA ASP A 32 4.75 -8.02 -2.45
C ASP A 32 5.79 -7.05 -3.03
N LYS A 33 6.43 -7.40 -4.16
CA LYS A 33 7.30 -6.48 -4.90
C LYS A 33 6.55 -5.31 -5.54
N LEU A 34 5.27 -5.47 -5.86
CA LEU A 34 4.44 -4.41 -6.46
C LEU A 34 3.88 -3.46 -5.40
N VAL A 35 3.61 -3.94 -4.18
CA VAL A 35 2.96 -3.15 -3.13
C VAL A 35 3.81 -3.09 -1.85
N ASN A 36 4.79 -2.18 -1.85
CA ASN A 36 5.62 -1.87 -0.68
C ASN A 36 5.45 -0.39 -0.26
N ILE A 37 5.96 -0.05 0.94
CA ILE A 37 5.78 1.30 1.50
C ILE A 37 6.39 2.38 0.60
N ASP A 38 7.55 2.14 0.00
CA ASP A 38 8.22 3.10 -0.88
C ASP A 38 7.37 3.42 -2.11
N ASN A 39 6.75 2.41 -2.72
CA ASN A 39 5.83 2.61 -3.83
C ASN A 39 4.60 3.42 -3.40
N ILE A 40 4.03 3.11 -2.23
CA ILE A 40 2.89 3.85 -1.66
C ILE A 40 3.26 5.33 -1.44
N GLN A 41 4.43 5.61 -0.86
CA GLN A 41 4.90 6.97 -0.66
C GLN A 41 5.01 7.74 -1.97
N ARG A 42 5.59 7.13 -3.01
CA ARG A 42 5.76 7.74 -4.32
C ARG A 42 4.41 8.06 -4.98
N ILE A 43 3.51 7.08 -5.05
CA ILE A 43 2.19 7.24 -5.68
C ILE A 43 1.35 8.29 -4.93
N VAL A 44 1.34 8.27 -3.59
CA VAL A 44 0.60 9.26 -2.81
C VAL A 44 1.21 10.66 -2.96
N ALA A 45 2.54 10.78 -2.97
CA ALA A 45 3.21 12.06 -3.19
C ALA A 45 2.86 12.65 -4.57
N GLU A 46 2.89 11.82 -5.62
CA GLU A 46 2.52 12.21 -6.99
C GLU A 46 1.05 12.65 -7.07
N TYR A 47 0.13 11.86 -6.49
CA TYR A 47 -1.30 12.13 -6.50
C TYR A 47 -1.64 13.49 -5.86
N TYR A 48 -1.09 13.77 -4.68
CA TYR A 48 -1.29 15.04 -3.98
C TYR A 48 -0.37 16.17 -4.47
N LYS A 49 0.48 15.92 -5.47
CA LYS A 49 1.43 16.87 -6.05
C LYS A 49 2.39 17.47 -5.00
N ILE A 50 2.89 16.63 -4.10
CA ILE A 50 3.90 16.98 -3.08
C ILE A 50 5.17 16.16 -3.29
N LYS A 51 6.25 16.53 -2.61
CA LYS A 51 7.50 15.74 -2.67
C LYS A 51 7.44 14.59 -1.67
N ILE A 52 8.13 13.48 -1.96
CA ILE A 52 8.32 12.38 -0.98
C ILE A 52 8.96 12.92 0.31
N SER A 53 9.91 13.86 0.20
CA SER A 53 10.50 14.54 1.36
C SER A 53 9.47 15.22 2.25
N ASP A 54 8.32 15.63 1.70
CA ASP A 54 7.24 16.24 2.48
C ASP A 54 6.53 15.20 3.34
N LEU A 55 6.28 14.00 2.80
CA LEU A 55 5.77 12.85 3.55
C LEU A 55 6.72 12.45 4.68
N LEU A 56 8.03 12.60 4.52
CA LEU A 56 9.02 12.30 5.55
C LEU A 56 9.20 13.47 6.54
N SER A 57 9.02 14.72 6.12
CA SER A 57 9.26 15.93 6.92
C SER A 57 8.42 16.00 8.19
N LYS A 58 8.86 16.71 9.24
CA LYS A 58 8.07 16.94 10.47
C LYS A 58 6.93 17.96 10.32
N ARG A 59 6.70 18.52 9.11
CA ARG A 59 5.69 19.56 8.87
C ARG A 59 4.27 19.04 9.09
N ARG A 60 3.45 19.85 9.76
CA ARG A 60 2.09 19.50 10.22
C ARG A 60 0.95 20.26 9.53
N ASN A 61 1.25 21.13 8.56
CA ASN A 61 0.20 21.79 7.79
C ASN A 61 -0.68 20.74 7.08
N ARG A 62 -1.99 21.04 6.93
CA ARG A 62 -2.98 20.06 6.45
C ARG A 62 -2.64 19.51 5.07
N SER A 63 -2.09 20.34 4.17
CA SER A 63 -1.70 19.96 2.80
C SER A 63 -0.55 18.95 2.74
N ILE A 64 0.22 18.76 3.82
CA ILE A 64 1.23 17.69 3.91
C ILE A 64 0.78 16.59 4.88
N ALA A 65 0.16 16.95 6.00
CA ALA A 65 -0.24 16.00 7.02
C ALA A 65 -1.33 15.04 6.53
N ARG A 66 -2.32 15.50 5.75
CA ARG A 66 -3.38 14.63 5.21
C ARG A 66 -2.83 13.60 4.22
N PRO A 67 -2.07 13.97 3.17
CA PRO A 67 -1.44 12.98 2.29
C PRO A 67 -0.59 11.96 3.04
N ARG A 68 0.18 12.38 4.04
CA ARG A 68 0.98 11.47 4.88
C ARG A 68 0.11 10.49 5.66
N GLN A 69 -0.98 10.95 6.25
CA GLN A 69 -1.90 10.08 6.97
C GLN A 69 -2.57 9.07 6.04
N VAL A 70 -2.95 9.50 4.83
CA VAL A 70 -3.48 8.62 3.77
C VAL A 70 -2.45 7.55 3.40
N ALA A 71 -1.19 7.95 3.16
CA ALA A 71 -0.11 7.02 2.84
C ALA A 71 0.13 5.99 3.96
N MET A 72 0.12 6.40 5.23
CA MET A 72 0.23 5.49 6.38
C MET A 72 -0.94 4.51 6.47
N SER A 73 -2.16 5.00 6.22
CA SER A 73 -3.36 4.16 6.22
C SER A 73 -3.30 3.12 5.10
N LEU A 74 -2.92 3.53 3.89
CA LEU A 74 -2.73 2.62 2.75
C LEU A 74 -1.61 1.62 3.03
N ALA A 75 -0.48 2.05 3.60
CA ALA A 75 0.60 1.15 4.00
C ALA A 75 0.12 0.08 4.98
N LYS A 76 -0.79 0.44 5.91
CA LYS A 76 -1.34 -0.54 6.84
C LYS A 76 -2.32 -1.52 6.20
N GLU A 77 -3.11 -1.05 5.24
CA GLU A 77 -4.12 -1.86 4.54
C GLU A 77 -3.50 -2.80 3.51
N LEU A 78 -2.44 -2.34 2.84
CA LEU A 78 -1.89 -2.99 1.65
C LEU A 78 -0.62 -3.79 1.92
N THR A 79 -0.06 -3.73 3.12
CA THR A 79 1.19 -4.41 3.46
C THR A 79 1.11 -5.07 4.84
N ASN A 80 2.02 -6.01 5.11
CA ASN A 80 2.11 -6.69 6.40
C ASN A 80 2.92 -5.93 7.46
N HIS A 81 3.34 -4.70 7.19
CA HIS A 81 4.16 -3.93 8.13
C HIS A 81 3.40 -3.59 9.42
N SER A 82 4.14 -3.62 10.51
CA SER A 82 3.72 -3.21 11.84
C SER A 82 3.62 -1.69 11.95
N LEU A 83 2.94 -1.20 12.98
CA LEU A 83 2.82 0.25 13.23
C LEU A 83 4.18 0.93 13.47
N PRO A 84 5.15 0.32 14.19
CA PRO A 84 6.51 0.84 14.28
C PRO A 84 7.19 0.95 12.91
N GLU A 85 7.18 -0.11 12.10
CA GLU A 85 7.83 -0.11 10.77
C GLU A 85 7.24 0.94 9.83
N ILE A 86 5.91 1.11 9.86
CA ILE A 86 5.25 2.20 9.13
C ILE A 86 5.73 3.55 9.67
N GLY A 87 5.71 3.75 10.98
CA GLY A 87 6.20 4.98 11.61
C GLY A 87 7.63 5.35 11.16
N ASP A 88 8.53 4.37 11.19
CA ASP A 88 9.93 4.51 10.77
C ASP A 88 10.06 4.89 9.29
N ALA A 89 9.33 4.19 8.42
CA ALA A 89 9.33 4.47 6.98
C ALA A 89 8.83 5.89 6.65
N PHE A 90 7.98 6.47 7.49
CA PHE A 90 7.54 7.86 7.35
C PHE A 90 8.38 8.83 8.21
N GLY A 91 9.71 8.68 8.20
CA GLY A 91 10.65 9.64 8.79
C GLY A 91 10.85 9.47 10.30
N GLY A 92 10.91 8.23 10.78
CA GLY A 92 11.21 7.92 12.19
C GLY A 92 10.13 8.38 13.16
N ARG A 93 8.85 8.24 12.76
CA ARG A 93 7.72 8.64 13.59
C ARG A 93 7.33 7.53 14.53
N ASP A 94 6.89 7.92 15.73
CA ASP A 94 6.40 6.95 16.71
C ASP A 94 5.20 6.15 16.18
N HIS A 95 5.12 4.87 16.57
CA HIS A 95 4.05 3.96 16.19
C HIS A 95 2.64 4.48 16.52
N THR A 96 2.48 5.27 17.60
CA THR A 96 1.21 5.92 17.94
C THR A 96 0.80 6.98 16.90
N THR A 97 1.77 7.59 16.21
CA THR A 97 1.50 8.51 15.10
C THR A 97 0.92 7.76 13.91
N ALA A 98 1.46 6.58 13.58
CA ALA A 98 0.89 5.72 12.54
C ALA A 98 -0.53 5.25 12.93
N LEU A 99 -0.72 4.80 14.18
CA LEU A 99 -2.04 4.42 14.71
C LEU A 99 -3.05 5.56 14.59
N HIS A 100 -2.67 6.77 15.00
CA HIS A 100 -3.53 7.95 14.93
C HIS A 100 -3.87 8.29 13.48
N ALA A 101 -2.89 8.22 12.56
CA ALA A 101 -3.13 8.44 11.14
C ALA A 101 -4.19 7.48 10.57
N ILE A 102 -4.04 6.18 10.82
CA ILE A 102 -4.98 5.14 10.35
C ILE A 102 -6.40 5.41 10.87
N ARG A 103 -6.54 5.65 12.18
CA ARG A 103 -7.84 5.97 12.78
C ARG A 103 -8.45 7.23 12.18
N LYS A 104 -7.63 8.26 11.98
CA LYS A 104 -8.12 9.53 11.45
C LYS A 104 -8.56 9.43 10.00
N ILE A 105 -7.84 8.68 9.16
CA ILE A 105 -8.27 8.47 7.77
C ILE A 105 -9.55 7.65 7.70
N LYS A 106 -9.70 6.63 8.56
CA LYS A 106 -10.97 5.88 8.64
C LYS A 106 -12.15 6.79 8.97
N GLU A 107 -12.03 7.61 10.00
CA GLU A 107 -13.06 8.61 10.36
C GLU A 107 -13.35 9.60 9.22
N LEU A 108 -12.31 10.05 8.52
CA LEU A 108 -12.47 11.00 7.41
C LEU A 108 -13.11 10.35 6.18
N GLN A 109 -12.86 9.08 5.89
CA GLN A 109 -13.59 8.39 4.83
C GLN A 109 -15.10 8.37 5.08
N ASP A 110 -15.53 8.34 6.35
CA ASP A 110 -16.96 8.38 6.70
C ASP A 110 -17.55 9.79 6.56
N THR A 111 -16.76 10.83 6.80
CA THR A 111 -17.24 12.22 7.00
C THR A 111 -16.85 13.20 5.90
N ASP A 112 -15.86 12.88 5.07
CA ASP A 112 -15.27 13.75 4.05
C ASP A 112 -15.24 12.99 2.70
N SER A 113 -16.09 13.41 1.76
CA SER A 113 -16.25 12.74 0.46
C SER A 113 -14.98 12.79 -0.37
N ASP A 114 -14.20 13.87 -0.27
CA ASP A 114 -12.99 14.06 -1.06
C ASP A 114 -11.93 13.05 -0.57
N ILE A 115 -11.77 12.90 0.74
CA ILE A 115 -10.86 11.89 1.31
C ILE A 115 -11.29 10.47 0.94
N ARG A 116 -12.60 10.19 0.91
CA ARG A 116 -13.12 8.88 0.50
C ARG A 116 -12.76 8.56 -0.94
N GLU A 117 -12.99 9.49 -1.86
CA GLU A 117 -12.70 9.28 -3.29
C GLU A 117 -11.19 9.22 -3.55
N ASP A 118 -10.40 10.09 -2.92
CA ASP A 118 -8.93 10.03 -2.98
C ASP A 118 -8.42 8.65 -2.55
N TYR A 119 -8.88 8.16 -1.39
CA TYR A 119 -8.45 6.87 -0.85
C TYR A 119 -8.81 5.72 -1.79
N LYS A 120 -10.04 5.71 -2.32
CA LYS A 120 -10.51 4.70 -3.27
C LYS A 120 -9.69 4.71 -4.57
N GLN A 121 -9.36 5.90 -5.08
CA GLN A 121 -8.57 6.05 -6.29
C GLN A 121 -7.12 5.56 -6.07
N LEU A 122 -6.49 5.96 -4.97
CA LEU A 122 -5.15 5.52 -4.60
C LEU A 122 -5.08 4.00 -4.38
N MET A 123 -6.08 3.43 -3.69
CA MET A 123 -6.23 1.99 -3.50
C MET A 123 -6.25 1.26 -4.84
N ARG A 124 -7.02 1.76 -5.81
CA ARG A 124 -7.09 1.18 -7.16
C ARG A 124 -5.76 1.25 -7.89
N ILE A 125 -5.07 2.40 -7.85
CA ILE A 125 -3.77 2.58 -8.52
C ILE A 125 -2.71 1.64 -7.93
N LEU A 126 -2.72 1.43 -6.61
CA LEU A 126 -1.72 0.60 -5.94
C LEU A 126 -1.94 -0.91 -6.09
N THR A 127 -3.14 -1.34 -6.47
CA THR A 127 -3.50 -2.76 -6.58
C THR A 127 -3.71 -3.24 -8.02
N THR A 128 -3.57 -2.35 -9.00
CA THR A 128 -3.67 -2.66 -10.44
C THR A 128 -2.28 -2.83 -11.04
#